data_AF-A0A916B2P4-F1
#
_entry.id   AF-A0A916B2P4-F1
#
_cell.length_a   1.000
_cell.length_b   1.000
_cell.length_c   1.000
_cell.angle_alpha   90.00
_cell.angle_beta   90.00
_cell.angle_gamma   90.00
#
_symmetry.space_group_name_H-M   'P 1'
#
loop_
_entity.id
_entity.type
_entity.pdbx_description
1 polymer ?
#
loop_
_entity_poly.entity_id
_entity_poly.type
_entity_poly.pdbx_seq_one_letter_code
_entity_poly.pdbx_strand_id
1 'polypeptide(L)'
;MHNEQLYSKLGRKIRELEQDFKDYLRGLEKSVQERSRELEAANVKLKAEVKGRKKAQHEIQQVKREWEITFGAMVDWVSLVHLDGTIIRSNRRGAQMFKAPVRDLTGMNICQVLHGTPHTVSECPMSAAIASGRRKSVELQLADGRWMMISIDPLIDDNNNLLHVVHISRDITERKAIEVEREKMVLELKAALADVKILSGLLPICAVCKKIRDDKGYWNQIEAYIHKHSGTRFSHGICPDCAHELYPDLDLDLGKKT
;
A
#
# COMPACT_ATOMS: atom_id res chain seq x y z
N MET A 1 -80.00 71.39 -38.07
CA MET A 1 -78.61 71.87 -37.82
C MET A 1 -77.91 71.18 -36.65
N HIS A 2 -78.54 70.99 -35.47
CA HIS A 2 -77.85 70.40 -34.30
C HIS A 2 -77.47 68.90 -34.46
N ASN A 3 -78.33 68.12 -35.13
CA ASN A 3 -78.08 66.69 -35.37
C ASN A 3 -76.91 66.42 -36.34
N GLU A 4 -76.77 67.19 -37.43
CA GLU A 4 -75.66 67.06 -38.39
C GLU A 4 -74.28 67.32 -37.76
N GLN A 5 -74.18 68.32 -36.88
CA GLN A 5 -72.95 68.57 -36.13
C GLN A 5 -72.62 67.43 -35.15
N LEU A 6 -73.63 66.81 -34.54
CA LEU A 6 -73.45 65.65 -33.66
C LEU A 6 -72.94 64.42 -34.43
N TYR A 7 -73.56 64.10 -35.59
CA TYR A 7 -73.12 63.00 -36.45
C TYR A 7 -71.70 63.22 -37.00
N SER A 8 -71.35 64.45 -37.37
CA SER A 8 -69.98 64.82 -37.80
C SER A 8 -68.94 64.65 -36.69
N LYS A 9 -69.26 65.05 -35.45
CA LYS A 9 -68.39 64.86 -34.27
C LYS A 9 -68.22 63.38 -33.93
N LEU A 10 -69.30 62.62 -33.92
CA LEU A 10 -69.28 61.18 -33.64
C LEU A 10 -68.46 60.42 -34.69
N GLY A 11 -68.64 60.73 -35.98
CA GLY A 11 -67.85 60.14 -37.06
C GLY A 11 -66.36 60.48 -37.01
N ARG A 12 -66.00 61.67 -36.50
CA ARG A 12 -64.60 62.02 -36.21
C ARG A 12 -64.02 61.20 -35.05
N LYS A 13 -64.80 61.07 -33.96
CA LYS A 13 -64.41 60.31 -32.76
C LYS A 13 -64.21 58.82 -33.05
N ILE A 14 -65.06 58.23 -33.89
CA ILE A 14 -64.94 56.83 -34.34
C ILE A 14 -63.64 56.65 -35.13
N ARG A 15 -63.34 57.55 -36.08
CA ARG A 15 -62.09 57.47 -36.86
C ARG A 15 -60.83 57.65 -36.00
N GLU A 16 -60.86 58.54 -35.00
CA GLU A 16 -59.77 58.66 -34.01
C GLU A 16 -59.58 57.34 -33.24
N LEU A 17 -60.66 56.78 -32.68
CA LEU A 17 -60.60 55.50 -31.95
C LEU A 17 -60.14 54.32 -32.81
N GLU A 18 -60.57 54.26 -34.08
CA GLU A 18 -60.12 53.24 -35.04
C GLU A 18 -58.63 53.36 -35.33
N GLN A 19 -58.12 54.58 -35.41
CA GLN A 19 -56.69 54.84 -35.64
C GLN A 19 -55.86 54.50 -34.39
N ASP A 20 -56.30 54.93 -33.21
CA ASP A 20 -55.67 54.61 -31.93
C ASP A 20 -55.63 53.10 -31.70
N PHE A 21 -56.72 52.39 -32.03
CA PHE A 21 -56.77 50.93 -31.90
C PHE A 21 -55.81 50.22 -32.87
N LYS A 22 -55.69 50.70 -34.12
CA LYS A 22 -54.71 50.18 -35.09
C LYS A 22 -53.27 50.43 -34.63
N ASP A 23 -53.00 51.59 -34.04
CA ASP A 23 -51.67 51.93 -33.53
C ASP A 23 -51.32 51.07 -32.30
N TYR A 24 -52.29 50.84 -31.41
CA TYR A 24 -52.16 49.92 -30.28
C TYR A 24 -51.87 48.49 -30.73
N LEU A 25 -52.63 47.95 -31.70
CA LEU A 25 -52.40 46.60 -32.23
C LEU A 25 -51.01 46.44 -32.85
N ARG A 26 -50.56 47.43 -33.64
CA ARG A 26 -49.20 47.44 -34.21
C ARG A 26 -48.11 47.46 -33.13
N GLY A 27 -48.32 48.24 -32.06
CA GLY A 27 -47.41 48.25 -30.91
C GLY A 27 -47.34 46.91 -30.20
N LEU A 28 -48.49 46.25 -30.02
CA LEU A 28 -48.58 44.94 -29.38
C LEU A 28 -47.90 43.86 -30.23
N GLU A 29 -48.17 43.82 -31.54
CA GLU A 29 -47.52 42.88 -32.47
C GLU A 29 -45.99 43.03 -32.47
N LYS A 30 -45.50 44.27 -32.48
CA LYS A 30 -44.07 44.56 -32.41
C LYS A 30 -43.46 44.04 -31.10
N SER A 31 -44.12 44.32 -29.97
CA SER A 31 -43.64 43.87 -28.65
C SER A 31 -43.66 42.34 -28.52
N VAL A 32 -44.67 41.67 -29.08
CA VAL A 32 -44.73 40.20 -29.15
C VAL A 32 -43.59 39.64 -30.00
N GLN A 33 -43.32 40.23 -31.17
CA GLN A 33 -42.20 39.80 -32.02
C GLN A 33 -40.84 39.99 -31.35
N GLU A 34 -40.62 41.13 -30.69
CA GLU A 34 -39.39 41.41 -29.95
C GLU A 34 -39.17 40.37 -28.83
N ARG A 35 -40.18 40.15 -27.97
CA ARG A 35 -40.10 39.13 -26.92
C ARG A 35 -39.93 37.72 -27.46
N SER A 36 -40.56 37.37 -28.57
CA SER A 36 -40.42 36.04 -29.18
C SER A 36 -38.97 35.79 -29.62
N ARG A 37 -38.31 36.80 -30.22
CA ARG A 37 -36.91 36.71 -30.62
C ARG A 37 -35.96 36.62 -29.43
N GLU A 38 -36.20 37.41 -28.40
CA GLU A 38 -35.43 37.34 -27.14
C GLU A 38 -35.54 35.96 -26.50
N LEU A 39 -36.76 35.40 -26.46
CA LEU A 39 -37.02 34.08 -25.90
C LEU A 39 -36.34 32.98 -26.71
N GLU A 40 -36.37 33.04 -28.05
CA GLU A 40 -35.66 32.10 -28.92
C GLU A 40 -34.15 32.14 -28.68
N ALA A 41 -33.56 33.33 -28.60
CA ALA A 41 -32.14 33.49 -28.32
C ALA A 41 -31.76 32.92 -26.94
N ALA A 42 -32.56 33.23 -25.91
CA ALA A 42 -32.38 32.68 -24.57
C ALA A 42 -32.51 31.15 -24.55
N ASN A 43 -33.47 30.58 -25.30
CA ASN A 43 -33.70 29.14 -25.37
C ASN A 43 -32.52 28.41 -26.04
N VAL A 44 -31.94 28.99 -27.10
CA VAL A 44 -30.72 28.46 -27.72
C VAL A 44 -29.55 28.46 -26.73
N LYS A 45 -29.35 29.56 -26.00
CA LYS A 45 -28.29 29.67 -24.99
C LYS A 45 -28.47 28.65 -23.86
N LEU A 46 -29.68 28.53 -23.31
CA LEU A 46 -30.01 27.57 -22.26
C LEU A 46 -29.81 26.12 -22.72
N LYS A 47 -30.20 25.79 -23.96
CA LYS A 47 -29.96 24.45 -24.52
C LYS A 47 -28.47 24.12 -24.59
N ALA A 48 -27.63 25.08 -24.98
CA ALA A 48 -26.19 24.90 -25.00
C ALA A 48 -25.61 24.68 -23.59
N GLU A 49 -26.04 25.48 -22.61
CA GLU A 49 -25.61 25.36 -21.21
C GLU A 49 -26.05 24.02 -20.59
N VAL A 50 -27.30 23.61 -20.79
CA VAL A 50 -27.82 22.30 -20.35
C VAL A 50 -27.03 21.15 -20.96
N LYS A 51 -26.67 21.24 -22.25
CA LYS A 51 -25.83 20.25 -22.92
C LYS A 51 -24.44 20.18 -22.27
N GLY A 52 -23.83 21.33 -21.99
CA GLY A 52 -22.55 21.42 -21.29
C GLY A 52 -22.58 20.79 -19.90
N ARG A 53 -23.59 21.15 -19.08
CA ARG A 53 -23.77 20.61 -17.73
C ARG A 53 -24.00 19.11 -17.72
N LYS A 54 -24.82 18.60 -18.65
CA LYS A 54 -25.02 17.14 -18.80
C LYS A 54 -23.73 16.42 -19.15
N LYS A 55 -22.89 16.99 -20.03
CA LYS A 55 -21.61 16.38 -20.39
C LYS A 55 -20.67 16.28 -19.19
N ALA A 56 -20.46 17.39 -18.47
CA ALA A 56 -19.63 17.41 -17.26
C ALA A 56 -20.14 16.45 -16.18
N GLN A 57 -21.47 16.36 -16.00
CA GLN A 57 -22.06 15.42 -15.05
C GLN A 57 -21.79 13.96 -15.43
N HIS A 58 -21.89 13.60 -16.72
CA HIS A 58 -21.56 12.24 -17.17
C HIS A 58 -20.07 11.92 -16.97
N GLU A 59 -19.17 12.86 -17.27
CA GLU A 59 -17.72 12.69 -17.05
C GLU A 59 -17.40 12.47 -15.56
N ILE A 60 -17.98 13.28 -14.66
CA ILE A 60 -17.81 13.10 -13.20
C ILE A 60 -18.37 11.74 -12.76
N GLN A 61 -19.54 11.33 -13.26
CA GLN A 61 -20.12 10.03 -12.92
C GLN A 61 -19.26 8.87 -13.41
N GLN A 62 -18.64 8.99 -14.58
CA GLN A 62 -17.74 7.98 -15.12
C GLN A 62 -16.49 7.84 -14.24
N VAL A 63 -15.82 8.95 -13.93
CA VAL A 63 -14.64 8.96 -13.04
C VAL A 63 -15.00 8.38 -11.66
N LYS A 64 -16.15 8.76 -11.10
CA LYS A 64 -16.64 8.21 -9.83
C LYS A 64 -16.80 6.68 -9.90
N ARG A 65 -17.42 6.16 -10.96
CA ARG A 65 -17.64 4.72 -11.13
C ARG A 65 -16.33 3.97 -11.31
N GLU A 66 -15.39 4.48 -12.10
CA GLU A 66 -14.07 3.87 -12.28
C GLU A 66 -13.31 3.76 -10.94
N TRP A 67 -13.38 4.81 -10.11
CA TRP A 67 -12.81 4.79 -8.77
C TRP A 67 -13.50 3.80 -7.82
N GLU A 68 -14.84 3.71 -7.83
CA GLU A 68 -15.58 2.73 -7.01
C GLU A 68 -15.22 1.29 -7.37
N ILE A 69 -15.12 0.99 -8.66
CA ILE A 69 -14.71 -0.33 -9.16
C ILE A 69 -13.28 -0.64 -8.71
N THR A 70 -12.35 0.29 -8.92
CA THR A 70 -10.93 0.10 -8.57
C THR A 70 -10.77 -0.10 -7.06
N PHE A 71 -11.40 0.74 -6.26
CA PHE A 71 -11.38 0.64 -4.80
C PHE A 71 -11.99 -0.68 -4.30
N GLY A 72 -13.08 -1.13 -4.92
CA GLY A 72 -13.71 -2.41 -4.61
C GLY A 72 -12.87 -3.62 -5.04
N ALA A 73 -12.11 -3.54 -6.13
CA ALA A 73 -11.30 -4.65 -6.64
C ALA A 73 -10.07 -4.99 -5.78
N MET A 74 -9.64 -4.08 -4.90
CA MET A 74 -8.48 -4.28 -4.02
C MET A 74 -8.66 -5.49 -3.09
N VAL A 75 -7.59 -6.27 -2.94
CA VAL A 75 -7.53 -7.47 -2.08
C VAL A 75 -7.30 -7.12 -0.61
N ASP A 76 -6.76 -5.94 -0.35
CA ASP A 76 -6.58 -5.39 0.99
C ASP A 76 -7.88 -4.74 1.47
N TRP A 77 -8.13 -4.78 2.78
CA TRP A 77 -9.16 -3.93 3.35
C TRP A 77 -8.64 -2.49 3.43
N VAL A 78 -9.30 -1.57 2.71
CA VAL A 78 -8.94 -0.15 2.71
C VAL A 78 -10.15 0.66 3.20
N SER A 79 -9.92 1.53 4.17
CA SER A 79 -10.93 2.44 4.71
C SER A 79 -10.39 3.86 4.88
N LEU A 80 -11.24 4.84 4.62
CA LEU A 80 -11.03 6.22 5.01
C LEU A 80 -11.74 6.46 6.34
N VAL A 81 -11.06 7.06 7.31
CA VAL A 81 -11.54 7.19 8.69
C VAL A 81 -11.30 8.61 9.21
N HIS A 82 -12.27 9.15 9.92
CA HIS A 82 -12.13 10.38 10.71
C HIS A 82 -11.16 10.18 11.88
N LEU A 83 -10.69 11.29 12.44
CA LEU A 83 -9.73 11.27 13.56
C LEU A 83 -10.32 10.73 14.87
N ASP A 84 -11.65 10.71 14.99
CA ASP A 84 -12.40 10.09 16.09
C ASP A 84 -12.58 8.56 15.92
N GLY A 85 -12.11 8.00 14.80
CA GLY A 85 -12.26 6.59 14.46
C GLY A 85 -13.53 6.25 13.67
N THR A 86 -14.37 7.22 13.32
CA THR A 86 -15.57 6.99 12.49
C THR A 86 -15.18 6.69 11.04
N ILE A 87 -15.61 5.54 10.51
CA ILE A 87 -15.31 5.14 9.13
C ILE A 87 -16.14 5.98 8.17
N ILE A 88 -15.49 6.73 7.29
CA ILE A 88 -16.14 7.52 6.23
C ILE A 88 -16.49 6.64 5.04
N ARG A 89 -15.61 5.70 4.72
CA ARG A 89 -15.77 4.81 3.58
C ARG A 89 -14.92 3.57 3.75
N SER A 90 -15.41 2.45 3.25
CA SER A 90 -14.68 1.19 3.24
C SER A 90 -14.88 0.43 1.95
N ASN A 91 -13.86 -0.28 1.47
CA ASN A 91 -14.02 -1.15 0.31
C ASN A 91 -14.74 -2.45 0.68
N ARG A 92 -15.24 -3.18 -0.33
CA ARG A 92 -15.97 -4.44 -0.11
C ARG A 92 -15.17 -5.48 0.66
N ARG A 93 -13.83 -5.40 0.63
CA ARG A 93 -12.95 -6.33 1.31
C ARG A 93 -13.07 -6.24 2.83
N GLY A 94 -13.28 -5.04 3.37
CA GLY A 94 -13.50 -4.85 4.80
C GLY A 94 -14.67 -5.66 5.34
N ALA A 95 -15.82 -5.57 4.67
CA ALA A 95 -17.00 -6.33 5.08
C ALA A 95 -16.78 -7.85 5.04
N GLN A 96 -16.12 -8.35 4.00
CA GLN A 96 -15.81 -9.78 3.84
C GLN A 96 -14.87 -10.29 4.94
N MET A 97 -13.87 -9.49 5.32
CA MET A 97 -12.84 -9.89 6.28
C MET A 97 -13.38 -10.09 7.69
N PHE A 98 -14.38 -9.29 8.10
CA PHE A 98 -14.98 -9.34 9.44
C PHE A 98 -16.33 -10.07 9.48
N LYS A 99 -16.71 -10.75 8.39
CA LYS A 99 -18.01 -11.44 8.23
C LYS A 99 -19.21 -10.54 8.57
N ALA A 100 -19.05 -9.23 8.41
CA ALA A 100 -20.12 -8.26 8.59
C ALA A 100 -21.02 -8.26 7.34
N PRO A 101 -22.34 -7.98 7.47
CA PRO A 101 -23.17 -7.70 6.32
C PRO A 101 -22.52 -6.60 5.47
N VAL A 102 -22.52 -6.77 4.14
CA VAL A 102 -21.86 -5.87 3.16
C VAL A 102 -22.34 -4.41 3.23
N ARG A 103 -23.41 -4.13 3.99
CA ARG A 103 -23.84 -2.80 4.42
C ARG A 103 -23.46 -2.60 5.88
N ASP A 104 -22.60 -1.71 6.29
CA ASP A 104 -21.73 -0.77 5.61
C ASP A 104 -20.81 -0.38 6.77
N LEU A 105 -19.50 -0.66 6.69
CA LEU A 105 -18.61 -0.27 7.78
C LEU A 105 -18.61 1.25 7.96
N THR A 106 -19.09 1.99 6.96
CA THR A 106 -19.34 3.44 7.00
C THR A 106 -20.23 3.82 8.18
N GLY A 107 -19.79 4.83 8.93
CA GLY A 107 -20.44 5.33 10.14
C GLY A 107 -20.12 4.53 11.40
N MET A 108 -19.56 3.32 11.29
CA MET A 108 -19.11 2.55 12.45
C MET A 108 -17.77 3.08 12.96
N ASN A 109 -17.50 2.86 14.25
CA ASN A 109 -16.19 3.15 14.82
C ASN A 109 -15.22 2.00 14.51
N ILE A 110 -14.06 2.32 13.93
CA ILE A 110 -13.08 1.32 13.52
C ILE A 110 -12.46 0.57 14.71
N CYS A 111 -12.32 1.22 15.88
CA CYS A 111 -11.84 0.55 17.09
C CYS A 111 -12.87 -0.48 17.58
N GLN A 112 -14.16 -0.23 17.39
CA GLN A 112 -15.18 -1.23 17.73
C GLN A 112 -15.08 -2.46 16.82
N VAL A 113 -14.77 -2.27 15.54
CA VAL A 113 -14.61 -3.36 14.57
C VAL A 113 -13.34 -4.17 14.84
N LEU A 114 -12.22 -3.51 15.16
CA LEU A 114 -10.91 -4.15 15.33
C LEU A 114 -10.61 -4.63 16.75
N HIS A 115 -11.04 -3.87 17.76
CA HIS A 115 -10.71 -4.08 19.16
C HIS A 115 -11.93 -4.45 20.02
N GLY A 116 -13.15 -4.40 19.47
CA GLY A 116 -14.38 -4.64 20.23
C GLY A 116 -14.76 -3.51 21.18
N THR A 117 -14.07 -2.36 21.14
CA THR A 117 -14.31 -1.21 22.02
C THR A 117 -14.56 0.05 21.21
N PRO A 118 -15.52 0.92 21.61
CA PRO A 118 -15.80 2.15 20.88
C PRO A 118 -14.83 3.30 21.24
N HIS A 119 -13.82 3.03 22.08
CA HIS A 119 -12.88 4.04 22.58
C HIS A 119 -11.52 3.88 21.91
N THR A 120 -10.75 4.97 21.83
CA THR A 120 -9.38 4.94 21.34
C THR A 120 -8.50 4.04 22.23
N VAL A 121 -7.72 3.17 21.60
CA VAL A 121 -6.80 2.25 22.28
C VAL A 121 -5.39 2.85 22.25
N SER A 122 -4.72 2.96 23.40
CA SER A 122 -3.41 3.62 23.53
C SER A 122 -2.31 2.99 22.66
N GLU A 123 -2.36 1.68 22.41
CA GLU A 123 -1.41 0.95 21.55
C GLU A 123 -1.90 0.81 20.11
N CYS A 124 -2.94 1.55 19.73
CA CYS A 124 -3.46 1.53 18.37
C CYS A 124 -2.48 2.24 17.41
N PRO A 125 -2.10 1.61 16.28
CA PRO A 125 -1.31 2.26 15.24
C PRO A 125 -1.94 3.57 14.74
N MET A 126 -3.27 3.68 14.80
CA MET A 126 -4.01 4.88 14.41
C MET A 126 -3.69 6.04 15.34
N SER A 127 -3.75 5.83 16.66
CA SER A 127 -3.42 6.86 17.64
C SER A 127 -1.98 7.35 17.47
N ALA A 128 -1.03 6.43 17.23
CA ALA A 128 0.36 6.78 16.96
C ALA A 128 0.55 7.54 15.63
N ALA A 129 -0.20 7.20 14.58
CA ALA A 129 -0.14 7.89 13.29
C ALA A 129 -0.73 9.30 13.37
N ILE A 130 -1.87 9.46 14.05
CA ILE A 130 -2.51 10.77 14.30
C ILE A 130 -1.58 11.66 15.11
N ALA A 131 -1.01 11.17 16.21
CA ALA A 131 -0.13 11.95 17.07
C ALA A 131 1.18 12.37 16.38
N SER A 132 1.72 11.52 15.50
CA SER A 132 2.99 11.80 14.81
C SER A 132 2.83 12.48 13.45
N GLY A 133 1.63 12.53 12.88
CA GLY A 133 1.37 12.98 11.51
C GLY A 133 2.08 12.13 10.44
N ARG A 134 2.57 10.94 10.79
CA ARG A 134 3.35 10.07 9.89
C ARG A 134 2.75 8.68 9.80
N ARG A 135 3.02 8.02 8.69
CA ARG A 135 2.63 6.62 8.46
C ARG A 135 3.12 5.73 9.61
N LYS A 136 2.23 4.85 10.07
CA LYS A 136 2.58 3.75 10.99
C LYS A 136 2.16 2.42 10.38
N SER A 137 3.01 1.41 10.51
CA SER A 137 2.72 0.07 10.04
C SER A 137 3.15 -0.93 11.09
N VAL A 138 2.28 -1.88 11.39
CA VAL A 138 2.53 -2.97 12.34
C VAL A 138 2.12 -4.29 11.72
N GLU A 139 2.83 -5.36 12.10
CA GLU A 139 2.46 -6.73 11.79
C GLU A 139 2.04 -7.40 13.08
N LEU A 140 0.84 -7.98 13.10
CA LEU A 140 0.30 -8.64 14.28
C LEU A 140 -0.41 -9.94 13.88
N GLN A 141 -0.36 -10.92 14.76
CA GLN A 141 -1.09 -12.16 14.59
C GLN A 141 -2.43 -12.06 15.32
N LEU A 142 -3.52 -12.32 14.60
CA LEU A 142 -4.86 -12.40 15.18
C LEU A 142 -5.02 -13.70 15.97
N ALA A 143 -6.02 -13.73 16.85
CA ALA A 143 -6.35 -14.92 17.66
C ALA A 143 -6.73 -16.15 16.82
N ASP A 144 -7.17 -15.96 15.58
CA ASP A 144 -7.48 -17.04 14.62
C ASP A 144 -6.23 -17.58 13.87
N GLY A 145 -5.04 -17.05 14.19
CA GLY A 145 -3.76 -17.46 13.61
C GLY A 145 -3.34 -16.69 12.36
N ARG A 146 -4.23 -15.88 11.75
CA ARG A 146 -3.88 -15.07 10.58
C ARG A 146 -2.91 -13.94 10.94
N TRP A 147 -1.96 -13.69 10.05
CA TRP A 147 -1.07 -12.54 10.17
C TRP A 147 -1.63 -11.36 9.39
N MET A 148 -1.76 -10.23 10.08
CA MET A 148 -2.27 -8.99 9.52
C MET A 148 -1.19 -7.91 9.56
N MET A 149 -0.99 -7.26 8.42
CA MET A 149 -0.27 -6.00 8.35
C MET A 149 -1.27 -4.86 8.35
N ILE A 150 -1.24 -4.04 9.40
CA ILE A 150 -2.07 -2.85 9.54
C ILE A 150 -1.19 -1.64 9.25
N SER A 151 -1.56 -0.85 8.24
CA SER A 151 -0.92 0.43 7.92
C SER A 151 -1.92 1.57 8.06
N ILE A 152 -1.50 2.64 8.73
CA ILE A 152 -2.27 3.86 8.88
C ILE A 152 -1.50 5.00 8.21
N ASP A 153 -2.13 5.59 7.20
CA ASP A 153 -1.58 6.64 6.36
C ASP A 153 -2.37 7.94 6.59
N PRO A 154 -1.79 8.93 7.30
CA PRO A 154 -2.43 10.23 7.54
C PRO A 154 -2.65 11.01 6.24
N LEU A 155 -3.82 11.64 6.09
CA LEU A 155 -4.14 12.56 5.00
C LEU A 155 -4.08 13.99 5.51
N ILE A 156 -3.16 14.77 4.94
CA ILE A 156 -2.85 16.13 5.34
C ILE A 156 -3.21 17.06 4.17
N ASP A 157 -3.81 18.21 4.47
CA ASP A 157 -4.13 19.24 3.46
C ASP A 157 -2.94 20.18 3.17
N ASP A 158 -3.12 21.10 2.23
CA ASP A 158 -2.10 22.10 1.85
C ASP A 158 -1.72 23.05 3.00
N ASN A 159 -2.56 23.14 4.04
CA ASN A 159 -2.32 23.95 5.23
C ASN A 159 -1.66 23.15 6.37
N ASN A 160 -1.22 21.92 6.09
CA ASN A 160 -0.62 21.00 7.05
C ASN A 160 -1.57 20.56 8.18
N ASN A 161 -2.89 20.63 7.96
CA ASN A 161 -3.89 20.11 8.87
C ASN A 161 -4.15 18.63 8.56
N LEU A 162 -4.18 17.82 9.63
CA LEU A 162 -4.57 16.43 9.52
C LEU A 162 -6.09 16.35 9.32
N LEU A 163 -6.53 15.87 8.16
CA LEU A 163 -7.96 15.75 7.82
C LEU A 163 -8.52 14.39 8.26
N HIS A 164 -7.88 13.32 7.81
CA HIS A 164 -8.37 11.95 7.93
C HIS A 164 -7.19 10.98 8.00
N VAL A 165 -7.48 9.71 8.22
CA VAL A 165 -6.49 8.63 8.07
C VAL A 165 -7.01 7.57 7.12
N VAL A 166 -6.12 7.01 6.31
CA VAL A 166 -6.38 5.81 5.53
C VAL A 166 -5.90 4.61 6.33
N HIS A 167 -6.84 3.73 6.67
CA HIS A 167 -6.55 2.44 7.28
C HIS A 167 -6.46 1.37 6.20
N ILE A 168 -5.34 0.66 6.15
CA ILE A 168 -5.10 -0.48 5.27
C ILE A 168 -4.84 -1.70 6.15
N SER A 169 -5.55 -2.78 5.87
CA SER A 169 -5.35 -4.08 6.51
C SER A 169 -5.12 -5.13 5.44
N ARG A 170 -3.93 -5.73 5.45
CA ARG A 170 -3.51 -6.77 4.52
C ARG A 170 -3.30 -8.08 5.26
N ASP A 171 -3.86 -9.16 4.72
CA ASP A 171 -3.51 -10.51 5.16
C ASP A 171 -2.15 -10.88 4.57
N ILE A 172 -1.18 -11.12 5.45
CA ILE A 172 0.21 -11.49 5.11
C ILE A 172 0.54 -12.90 5.58
N THR A 173 -0.48 -13.73 5.86
CA THR A 173 -0.29 -15.10 6.38
C THR A 173 0.55 -15.95 5.44
N GLU A 174 0.25 -15.92 4.14
CA GLU A 174 1.03 -16.65 3.12
C GLU A 174 2.48 -16.17 3.07
N ARG A 175 2.69 -14.84 3.08
CA ARG A 175 4.04 -14.25 3.12
C ARG A 175 4.82 -14.73 4.36
N LYS A 176 4.18 -14.75 5.53
CA LYS A 176 4.80 -15.22 6.78
C LYS A 176 5.10 -16.71 6.76
N ALA A 177 4.22 -17.54 6.19
CA ALA A 177 4.48 -18.96 6.02
C ALA A 177 5.72 -19.20 5.13
N ILE A 178 5.83 -18.47 4.02
CA ILE A 178 6.99 -18.52 3.12
C ILE A 178 8.26 -18.03 3.83
N GLU A 179 8.19 -16.95 4.62
CA GLU A 179 9.34 -16.45 5.40
C GLU A 179 9.85 -17.52 6.37
N VAL A 180 8.96 -18.16 7.12
CA VAL A 180 9.31 -19.22 8.08
C VAL A 180 9.89 -20.45 7.38
N GLU A 181 9.27 -20.90 6.29
CA GLU A 181 9.78 -22.03 5.51
C GLU A 181 11.16 -21.74 4.93
N ARG A 182 11.37 -20.53 4.40
CA ARG A 182 12.67 -20.07 3.92
C ARG A 182 13.72 -20.05 5.02
N GLU A 183 13.39 -19.54 6.20
CA GLU A 183 14.32 -19.53 7.34
C GLU A 183 14.71 -20.95 7.77
N LYS A 184 13.75 -21.88 7.79
CA LYS A 184 14.01 -23.29 8.06
C LYS A 184 14.96 -23.90 7.02
N MET A 185 14.71 -23.70 5.73
CA MET A 185 15.59 -24.18 4.67
C MET A 185 17.01 -23.60 4.77
N VAL A 186 17.13 -22.32 5.13
CA VAL A 186 18.44 -21.68 5.34
C VAL A 186 19.19 -22.31 6.52
N LEU A 187 18.49 -22.64 7.61
CA LEU A 187 19.10 -23.32 8.76
C LEU A 187 19.53 -24.74 8.40
N GLU A 188 18.69 -25.50 7.70
CA GLU A 188 19.02 -26.85 7.23
C GLU A 188 20.23 -26.84 6.29
N LEU A 189 20.30 -25.89 5.35
CA LEU A 189 21.44 -25.72 4.45
C LEU A 189 22.72 -25.38 5.23
N LYS A 190 22.64 -24.51 6.23
CA LYS A 190 23.79 -24.17 7.09
C LYS A 190 24.29 -25.37 7.87
N ALA A 191 23.39 -26.20 8.41
CA ALA A 191 23.73 -27.43 9.11
C ALA A 191 24.43 -28.43 8.18
N ALA A 192 23.84 -28.71 7.00
CA ALA A 192 24.43 -29.61 6.01
C ALA A 192 25.82 -29.14 5.54
N LEU A 193 26.00 -27.82 5.37
CA LEU A 193 27.31 -27.26 5.01
C LEU A 193 28.35 -27.43 6.12
N ALA A 194 27.95 -27.32 7.38
CA ALA A 194 28.83 -27.57 8.51
C ALA A 194 29.28 -29.04 8.54
N ASP A 195 28.38 -29.97 8.26
CA ASP A 195 28.69 -31.41 8.20
C ASP A 195 29.67 -31.74 7.07
N VAL A 196 29.48 -31.16 5.86
CA VAL A 196 30.44 -31.29 4.75
C VAL A 196 31.80 -30.74 5.15
N LYS A 197 31.87 -29.61 5.86
CA LYS A 197 33.14 -29.03 6.31
C LYS A 197 33.88 -29.95 7.28
N ILE A 198 33.17 -30.59 8.21
CA ILE A 198 33.75 -31.57 9.14
C ILE A 198 34.25 -32.80 8.37
N LEU A 199 33.43 -33.35 7.49
CA LEU A 199 33.78 -34.51 6.67
C LEU A 199 34.98 -34.22 5.75
N SER A 200 35.06 -33.02 5.17
CA SER A 200 36.20 -32.57 4.37
C SER A 200 37.48 -32.35 5.19
N GLY A 201 37.37 -32.23 6.52
CA GLY A 201 38.50 -32.13 7.44
C GLY A 201 39.05 -33.49 7.90
N LEU A 202 38.34 -34.59 7.63
CA LEU A 202 38.80 -35.94 7.97
C LEU A 202 39.77 -36.42 6.89
N LEU A 203 41.07 -36.33 7.19
CA LEU A 203 42.11 -36.86 6.33
C LEU A 203 42.29 -38.36 6.60
N PRO A 204 41.97 -39.25 5.64
CA PRO A 204 42.16 -40.69 5.82
C PRO A 204 43.66 -41.00 5.93
N ILE A 205 44.10 -41.49 7.10
CA ILE A 205 45.48 -41.93 7.33
C ILE A 205 45.62 -43.44 7.33
N CYS A 206 46.76 -43.95 6.87
CA CYS A 206 47.07 -45.37 6.98
C CYS A 206 47.31 -45.73 8.45
N ALA A 207 46.61 -46.75 8.96
CA ALA A 207 46.75 -47.18 10.36
C ALA A 207 48.19 -47.60 10.73
N VAL A 208 48.94 -48.13 9.76
CA VAL A 208 50.30 -48.66 9.95
C VAL A 208 51.35 -47.56 9.76
N CYS A 209 51.40 -46.90 8.60
CA CYS A 209 52.49 -45.97 8.25
C CYS A 209 52.12 -44.48 8.32
N LYS A 210 50.90 -44.15 8.75
CA LYS A 210 50.39 -42.78 8.96
C LYS A 210 50.35 -41.85 7.73
N LYS A 211 50.68 -42.32 6.53
CA LYS A 211 50.48 -41.55 5.28
C LYS A 211 49.03 -41.11 5.12
N ILE A 212 48.80 -39.92 4.56
CA ILE A 212 47.47 -39.38 4.22
C ILE A 212 47.11 -39.81 2.79
N ARG A 213 45.88 -40.29 2.59
CA ARG A 213 45.33 -40.52 1.25
C ARG A 213 44.65 -39.27 0.72
N ASP A 214 45.04 -38.82 -0.47
CA ASP A 214 44.44 -37.64 -1.13
C ASP A 214 43.15 -37.97 -1.91
N ASP A 215 42.48 -36.94 -2.43
CA ASP A 215 41.23 -37.07 -3.20
C ASP A 215 41.38 -37.88 -4.50
N LYS A 216 42.61 -38.03 -5.01
CA LYS A 216 42.93 -38.86 -6.18
C LYS A 216 43.25 -40.30 -5.79
N GLY A 217 43.30 -40.59 -4.49
CA GLY A 217 43.55 -41.90 -3.92
C GLY A 217 45.02 -42.22 -3.67
N TYR A 218 45.96 -41.29 -3.86
CA TYR A 218 47.39 -41.51 -3.63
C TYR A 218 47.77 -41.30 -2.17
N TRP A 219 48.75 -42.08 -1.69
CA TRP A 219 49.27 -42.00 -0.33
C TRP A 219 50.49 -41.09 -0.23
N ASN A 220 50.34 -39.98 0.48
CA ASN A 220 51.35 -38.94 0.67
C ASN A 220 51.88 -38.95 2.11
N GLN A 221 53.14 -38.53 2.31
CA GLN A 221 53.63 -38.22 3.65
C GLN A 221 52.84 -37.06 4.26
N ILE A 222 52.64 -37.09 5.58
CA ILE A 222 51.82 -36.10 6.30
C ILE A 222 52.32 -34.69 6.03
N GLU A 223 53.63 -34.48 6.15
CA GLU A 223 54.28 -33.19 6.04
C GLU A 223 54.14 -32.62 4.63
N ALA A 224 54.36 -33.47 3.61
CA ALA A 224 54.22 -33.10 2.21
C ALA A 224 52.77 -32.72 1.86
N TYR A 225 51.80 -33.48 2.40
CA TYR A 225 50.39 -33.23 2.19
C TYR A 225 49.96 -31.90 2.85
N ILE A 226 50.28 -31.71 4.13
CA ILE A 226 49.91 -30.48 4.85
C ILE A 226 50.60 -29.26 4.21
N HIS A 227 51.90 -29.31 3.93
CA HIS A 227 52.60 -28.20 3.27
C HIS A 227 51.92 -27.77 1.96
N LYS A 228 51.49 -28.74 1.14
CA LYS A 228 50.83 -28.48 -0.14
C LYS A 228 49.41 -27.90 0.03
N HIS A 229 48.66 -28.31 1.06
CA HIS A 229 47.25 -27.96 1.22
C HIS A 229 46.98 -26.80 2.20
N SER A 230 47.90 -26.45 3.10
CA SER A 230 47.78 -25.33 4.05
C SER A 230 48.84 -24.24 3.86
N GLY A 231 49.88 -24.48 3.05
CA GLY A 231 51.02 -23.59 2.92
C GLY A 231 51.96 -23.55 4.13
N THR A 232 51.75 -24.45 5.10
CA THR A 232 52.57 -24.52 6.32
C THR A 232 53.97 -25.04 6.02
N ARG A 233 55.00 -24.42 6.60
CA ARG A 233 56.39 -24.91 6.54
C ARG A 233 56.74 -25.62 7.84
N PHE A 234 57.35 -26.80 7.73
CA PHE A 234 57.83 -27.57 8.87
C PHE A 234 59.32 -27.30 9.10
N SER A 235 59.69 -26.99 10.35
CA SER A 235 61.08 -27.08 10.81
C SER A 235 61.30 -28.45 11.44
N HIS A 236 62.44 -29.06 11.16
CA HIS A 236 62.81 -30.32 11.79
C HIS A 236 63.53 -30.04 13.11
N GLY A 237 63.08 -30.70 14.17
CA GLY A 237 63.70 -30.67 15.49
C GLY A 237 63.50 -32.04 16.15
N ILE A 238 64.36 -32.39 17.09
CA ILE A 238 64.28 -33.63 17.85
C ILE A 238 63.72 -33.27 19.22
N CYS A 239 62.65 -33.93 19.67
CA CYS A 239 62.12 -33.71 21.02
C CYS A 239 63.06 -34.31 22.07
N PRO A 240 62.98 -33.88 23.34
CA PRO A 240 63.85 -34.40 24.40
C PRO A 240 63.83 -35.92 24.54
N ASP A 241 62.66 -36.55 24.41
CA ASP A 241 62.53 -38.01 24.54
C ASP A 241 63.28 -38.75 23.43
N CYS A 242 63.08 -38.35 22.17
CA CYS A 242 63.79 -38.95 21.03
C CYS A 242 65.30 -38.67 21.07
N ALA A 243 65.71 -37.51 21.59
CA ALA A 243 67.12 -37.19 21.73
C ALA A 243 67.81 -38.07 22.79
N HIS A 244 67.15 -38.33 23.92
CA HIS A 244 67.67 -39.25 24.94
C HIS A 244 67.76 -40.69 24.42
N GLU A 245 66.80 -41.12 23.61
CA GLU A 245 66.81 -42.47 23.04
C GLU A 245 67.92 -42.64 21.98
N LEU A 246 68.13 -41.65 21.11
CA LEU A 246 69.11 -41.71 20.03
C LEU A 246 70.54 -41.38 20.47
N TYR A 247 70.68 -40.57 21.51
CA TYR A 247 71.96 -40.10 22.04
C TYR A 247 72.03 -40.24 23.56
N PRO A 248 71.87 -41.47 24.10
CA PRO A 248 71.81 -41.70 25.55
C PRO A 248 73.10 -41.32 26.28
N ASP A 249 74.24 -41.30 25.56
CA ASP A 249 75.56 -41.00 26.11
C ASP A 249 75.97 -39.52 25.98
N LEU A 250 75.19 -38.70 25.25
CA LEU A 250 75.40 -37.25 25.25
C LEU A 250 74.48 -36.62 26.29
N ASP A 251 75.08 -35.94 27.27
CA ASP A 251 74.38 -35.09 28.24
C ASP A 251 73.86 -33.82 27.53
N LEU A 252 72.83 -34.01 26.71
CA LEU A 252 72.19 -32.95 25.95
C LEU A 252 71.30 -32.16 26.91
N ASP A 253 71.77 -30.99 27.35
CA ASP A 253 70.95 -30.04 28.11
C ASP A 253 69.89 -29.41 27.18
N LEU A 254 68.82 -30.18 26.93
CA LEU A 254 67.70 -29.81 26.07
C LEU A 254 66.74 -28.90 26.82
N GLY A 255 67.29 -27.78 27.30
CA GLY A 255 66.67 -26.70 28.04
C GLY A 255 65.22 -26.92 28.44
N LYS A 256 64.98 -27.35 29.69
CA LYS A 256 63.70 -27.11 30.35
C LYS A 256 63.53 -25.61 30.50
N LYS A 257 62.89 -24.95 29.54
CA LYS A 257 62.31 -23.63 29.79
C LYS A 257 61.13 -23.81 30.74
N THR A 258 61.22 -23.19 31.91
CA THR A 258 60.07 -22.72 32.70
C THR A 258 59.05 -22.00 31.84
#